data_AF-A0A1H0TJQ1-F1
#
_entry.id   AF-A0A1H0TJQ1-F1
#
_cell.length_a   1.000
_cell.length_b   1.000
_cell.length_c   1.000
_cell.angle_alpha   90.00
_cell.angle_beta   90.00
_cell.angle_gamma   90.00
#
_symmetry.space_group_name_H-M   'P 1'
#
loop_
_entity.id
_entity.type
_entity.pdbx_description
1 polymer ?
#
loop_
_entity_poly.entity_id
_entity_poly.type
_entity_poly.pdbx_seq_one_letter_code
_entity_poly.pdbx_strand_id
1 'polypeptide(L)'
;MKERLCQMPSEYADQPTVTITLEIPAKLLEEVKEAAVLDETDYKQIINCYIQQGLSESRSEVKRMKFEEHAKEILTRHGVDSTAVDEILHKVQF
;
A
#
# COMPACT_ATOMS: atom_id res chain seq x y z
N MET A 1 22.12 -14.46 -15.03
CA MET A 1 21.66 -14.08 -13.68
C MET A 1 20.15 -14.15 -13.70
N LYS A 2 19.51 -14.97 -12.85
CA LYS A 2 18.04 -14.95 -12.73
C LYS A 2 17.64 -13.63 -12.08
N GLU A 3 16.72 -12.90 -12.69
CA GLU A 3 16.08 -11.74 -12.05
C GLU A 3 15.30 -12.27 -10.83
N ARG A 4 15.61 -11.75 -9.65
CA ARG A 4 14.80 -12.04 -8.46
C ARG A 4 13.45 -11.35 -8.62
N LEU A 5 12.37 -12.04 -8.29
CA LEU A 5 11.01 -11.53 -8.35
C LEU A 5 10.84 -10.28 -7.48
N CYS A 6 11.64 -10.14 -6.42
CA CYS A 6 11.58 -8.96 -5.58
C CYS A 6 12.90 -8.62 -4.87
N GLN A 7 13.13 -7.32 -4.68
CA GLN A 7 14.13 -6.77 -3.79
C GLN A 7 13.46 -5.79 -2.83
N MET A 8 13.67 -5.97 -1.53
CA MET A 8 13.18 -5.03 -0.52
C MET A 8 13.81 -3.66 -0.77
N PRO A 9 13.01 -2.58 -0.92
CA PRO A 9 13.56 -1.24 -1.07
C PRO A 9 14.41 -0.87 0.15
N SER A 10 15.54 -0.18 -0.08
CA SER A 10 16.45 0.23 0.99
C SER A 10 15.79 1.07 2.07
N GLU A 11 14.70 1.78 1.73
CA GLU A 11 13.89 2.58 2.66
C GLU A 11 13.37 1.77 3.86
N TYR A 12 13.19 0.45 3.72
CA TYR A 12 12.65 -0.43 4.75
C TYR A 12 13.69 -1.31 5.45
N ALA A 13 14.94 -1.36 4.97
CA ALA A 13 15.93 -2.34 5.42
C ALA A 13 16.39 -2.18 6.88
N ASP A 14 16.38 -0.95 7.40
CA ASP A 14 16.87 -0.62 8.74
C ASP A 14 15.78 -0.13 9.71
N GLN A 15 14.50 -0.28 9.34
CA GLN A 15 13.39 0.18 10.17
C GLN A 15 12.98 -0.86 11.22
N PRO A 16 12.50 -0.43 12.41
CA PRO A 16 11.93 -1.33 13.40
C PRO A 16 10.79 -2.18 12.80
N THR A 17 10.80 -3.48 13.08
CA THR A 17 9.77 -4.40 12.59
C THR A 17 8.69 -4.65 13.64
N VAL A 18 7.46 -4.84 13.17
CA VAL A 18 6.32 -5.26 13.97
C VAL A 18 5.78 -6.58 13.45
N THR A 19 5.28 -7.43 14.34
CA THR A 19 4.66 -8.71 13.96
C THR A 19 3.14 -8.55 13.88
N ILE A 20 2.56 -9.02 12.79
CA ILE A 20 1.11 -9.11 12.60
C ILE A 20 0.70 -10.56 12.38
N THR A 21 -0.52 -10.90 12.80
CA THR A 21 -1.15 -12.19 12.47
C THR A 21 -2.26 -11.93 11.46
N LEU A 22 -2.34 -12.76 10.42
CA LEU A 22 -3.28 -12.61 9.31
C LEU A 22 -3.91 -13.96 8.99
N GLU A 23 -5.18 -13.95 8.63
CA GLU A 23 -5.87 -15.09 8.01
C GLU A 23 -5.86 -14.90 6.49
N ILE A 24 -5.45 -15.93 5.75
CA ILE A 24 -5.44 -15.90 4.28
C ILE A 24 -6.08 -17.17 3.72
N PRO A 25 -6.72 -17.11 2.54
CA PRO A 25 -7.25 -18.30 1.88
C PRO A 25 -6.13 -19.33 1.67
N ALA A 26 -6.40 -20.60 1.98
CA ALA A 26 -5.41 -21.67 1.84
C ALA A 26 -4.82 -21.75 0.42
N LYS A 27 -5.67 -21.57 -0.61
CA LYS A 27 -5.24 -21.56 -2.01
C LYS A 27 -4.22 -20.44 -2.29
N LEU A 28 -4.45 -19.24 -1.77
CA LEU A 28 -3.54 -18.12 -1.94
C LEU A 28 -2.18 -18.40 -1.29
N LEU A 29 -2.16 -19.03 -0.11
CA LEU A 29 -0.91 -19.42 0.54
C LEU A 29 -0.10 -20.41 -0.32
N GLU A 30 -0.75 -21.36 -0.99
CA GLU A 30 -0.06 -22.29 -1.88
C GLU A 30 0.54 -21.58 -3.10
N GLU A 31 -0.19 -20.66 -3.74
CA GLU A 31 0.32 -19.84 -4.85
C GLU A 31 1.55 -19.00 -4.42
N VAL A 32 1.53 -18.44 -3.22
CA VAL A 32 2.66 -17.69 -2.64
C VAL A 32 3.87 -18.60 -2.38
N LYS A 33 3.65 -19.82 -1.90
CA LYS A 33 4.74 -20.79 -1.68
C LYS A 33 5.37 -21.24 -3.00
N GLU A 34 4.58 -21.45 -4.04
CA GLU A 34 5.09 -21.77 -5.37
C GLU A 34 5.98 -20.65 -5.91
N ALA A 35 5.52 -19.39 -5.79
CA ALA A 35 6.31 -18.22 -6.17
C ALA A 35 7.63 -18.14 -5.38
N ALA A 36 7.60 -18.43 -4.09
CA ALA A 36 8.79 -18.44 -3.23
C ALA A 36 9.82 -19.50 -3.64
N VAL A 37 9.36 -20.69 -4.05
CA VAL A 37 10.25 -21.75 -4.59
C VAL A 37 10.93 -21.29 -5.87
N LEU A 38 10.19 -20.63 -6.77
CA LEU A 38 10.73 -20.12 -8.03
C LEU A 38 11.75 -18.99 -7.83
N ASP A 39 11.54 -18.15 -6.81
CA ASP A 39 12.43 -17.04 -6.44
C ASP A 39 13.55 -17.45 -5.46
N GLU A 40 13.62 -18.74 -5.10
CA GLU A 40 14.63 -19.29 -4.18
C GLU A 40 14.63 -18.56 -2.82
N THR A 41 13.44 -18.26 -2.30
CA THR A 41 13.25 -17.47 -1.07
C THR A 41 12.16 -18.06 -0.14
N ASP A 42 11.96 -17.44 1.02
CA ASP A 42 10.90 -17.82 1.96
C ASP A 42 9.56 -17.16 1.58
N TYR A 43 8.45 -17.89 1.75
CA TYR A 43 7.12 -17.39 1.40
C TYR A 43 6.72 -16.13 2.18
N LYS A 44 7.23 -15.91 3.40
CA LYS A 44 6.98 -14.67 4.14
C LYS A 44 7.70 -13.48 3.51
N GLN A 45 8.87 -13.70 2.91
CA GLN A 45 9.57 -12.65 2.16
C GLN A 45 8.80 -12.27 0.91
N ILE A 46 8.22 -13.25 0.19
CA ILE A 46 7.30 -12.98 -0.92
C ILE A 46 6.07 -12.18 -0.47
N ILE A 47 5.45 -12.53 0.66
CA ILE A 47 4.31 -11.77 1.21
C ILE A 47 4.70 -10.32 1.48
N ASN A 48 5.80 -10.09 2.19
CA ASN A 48 6.29 -8.74 2.48
C ASN A 48 6.57 -7.95 1.19
N CYS A 49 7.13 -8.62 0.19
CA CYS A 49 7.40 -8.06 -1.12
C CYS A 49 6.14 -7.60 -1.84
N TYR A 50 5.10 -8.44 -1.92
CA TYR A 50 3.84 -8.05 -2.55
C TYR A 50 3.15 -6.92 -1.80
N ILE A 51 3.23 -6.88 -0.47
CA ILE A 51 2.73 -5.75 0.32
C ILE A 51 3.47 -4.46 -0.05
N GLN A 52 4.80 -4.50 -0.14
CA GLN A 52 5.60 -3.33 -0.51
C GLN A 52 5.33 -2.86 -1.93
N GLN A 53 5.21 -3.78 -2.90
CA GLN A 53 4.86 -3.47 -4.28
C GLN A 53 3.47 -2.85 -4.37
N GLY A 54 2.47 -3.47 -3.76
CA GLY A 54 1.10 -2.93 -3.73
C GLY A 54 1.03 -1.54 -3.10
N LEU A 55 1.79 -1.28 -2.03
CA LEU A 55 1.88 0.05 -1.43
C LEU A 55 2.62 1.07 -2.32
N SER A 56 3.65 0.65 -3.04
CA SER A 56 4.39 1.51 -3.97
C SER A 56 3.53 1.90 -5.16
N GLU A 57 2.81 0.95 -5.75
CA GLU A 57 1.87 1.16 -6.85
C GLU A 57 0.69 2.03 -6.42
N SER A 58 0.18 1.80 -5.20
CA SER A 58 -0.93 2.58 -4.64
C SER A 58 -0.50 3.92 -4.04
N ARG A 59 0.80 4.26 -4.04
CA ARG A 59 1.34 5.43 -3.31
C ARG A 59 0.70 6.74 -3.78
N SER A 60 0.42 6.86 -5.09
CA SER A 60 -0.23 8.04 -5.67
C SER A 60 -1.69 8.16 -5.21
N GLU A 61 -2.43 7.05 -5.21
CA GLU A 61 -3.83 7.02 -4.74
C GLU A 61 -3.90 7.28 -3.23
N VAL A 62 -3.00 6.69 -2.44
CA VAL A 62 -2.90 6.93 -1.00
C VAL A 62 -2.58 8.39 -0.69
N LYS A 63 -1.66 9.02 -1.45
CA LYS A 63 -1.39 10.45 -1.31
C LYS A 63 -2.62 11.29 -1.66
N ARG A 64 -3.38 10.91 -2.69
CA ARG A 64 -4.60 11.59 -3.09
C ARG A 64 -5.66 11.52 -1.99
N MET A 65 -5.93 10.33 -1.46
CA MET A 65 -6.88 10.13 -0.36
C MET A 65 -6.49 10.94 0.88
N LYS A 66 -5.19 10.94 1.26
CA LYS A 66 -4.69 11.77 2.37
C LYS A 66 -4.87 13.27 2.13
N PHE A 67 -4.66 13.73 0.90
CA PHE A 67 -4.89 15.12 0.53
C PHE A 67 -6.38 15.48 0.63
N GLU A 68 -7.26 14.64 0.07
CA GLU A 68 -8.72 14.82 0.13
C GLU A 68 -9.22 14.87 1.57
N GLU A 69 -8.80 13.94 2.43
CA GLU A 69 -9.14 13.93 3.86
C GLU A 69 -8.67 15.22 4.55
N HIS A 70 -7.40 15.61 4.36
CA HIS A 70 -6.86 16.80 5.01
C HIS A 70 -7.51 18.10 4.52
N ALA A 71 -7.77 18.21 3.22
CA ALA A 71 -8.49 19.34 2.64
C ALA A 71 -9.91 19.43 3.20
N LYS A 72 -10.62 18.29 3.32
CA LYS A 72 -11.94 18.22 3.93
C LYS A 72 -11.93 18.69 5.38
N GLU A 73 -10.96 18.25 6.17
CA GLU A 73 -10.78 18.70 7.56
C GLU A 73 -10.57 20.21 7.67
N ILE A 74 -9.69 20.79 6.84
CA ILE A 74 -9.39 22.22 6.84
C ILE A 74 -10.64 23.02 6.45
N LEU A 75 -11.27 22.67 5.33
CA LEU A 75 -12.42 23.41 4.81
C LEU A 75 -13.61 23.36 5.78
N THR A 76 -13.86 22.21 6.39
CA THR A 76 -14.88 22.06 7.44
C THR A 76 -14.57 22.94 8.65
N ARG A 77 -13.30 23.00 9.09
CA ARG A 77 -12.88 23.87 10.20
C ARG A 77 -13.10 25.36 9.92
N HIS A 78 -13.00 25.76 8.65
CA HIS A 78 -13.28 27.13 8.20
C HIS A 78 -14.77 27.41 7.94
N GLY A 79 -15.66 26.45 8.23
CA GLY A 79 -17.10 26.63 8.08
C GLY A 79 -17.58 26.56 6.63
N VAL A 80 -16.78 25.98 5.73
CA VAL A 80 -17.22 25.72 4.35
C VAL A 80 -18.28 24.62 4.38
N ASP A 81 -19.38 24.84 3.66
CA ASP A 81 -20.45 23.86 3.54
C ASP A 81 -19.93 22.53 2.98
N SER A 82 -20.34 21.42 3.59
CA SER A 82 -19.85 20.08 3.22
C SER A 82 -20.16 19.71 1.77
N THR A 83 -21.29 20.19 1.23
CA THR A 83 -21.67 19.98 -0.17
C THR A 83 -20.71 20.71 -1.10
N ALA A 84 -20.31 21.94 -0.73
CA ALA A 84 -19.32 22.71 -1.47
C ALA A 84 -17.91 22.09 -1.39
N VAL A 85 -17.55 21.51 -0.24
CA VAL A 85 -16.29 20.76 -0.09
C VAL A 85 -16.24 19.57 -1.04
N ASP A 86 -17.30 18.76 -1.07
CA ASP A 86 -17.38 17.58 -1.93
C ASP A 86 -17.38 17.98 -3.42
N GLU A 87 -18.04 19.08 -3.80
CA GLU A 87 -17.97 19.63 -5.18
C GLU A 87 -16.56 20.07 -5.59
N ILE A 88 -15.83 20.74 -4.69
CA ILE A 88 -14.46 21.20 -4.95
C ILE A 88 -13.54 20.00 -5.13
N LEU A 89 -13.56 19.04 -4.20
CA LEU A 89 -12.71 17.85 -4.27
C LEU A 89 -12.99 17.01 -5.51
N HIS A 90 -14.25 16.92 -5.93
CA HIS A 90 -14.62 16.19 -7.15
C HIS A 90 -14.15 16.87 -8.45
N LYS A 91 -13.93 18.19 -8.43
CA LYS A 91 -13.41 18.97 -9.58
C LYS A 91 -11.88 19.01 -9.65
N VAL A 92 -11.20 18.82 -8.52
CA VAL A 92 -9.73 18.72 -8.47
C VAL A 92 -9.34 17.26 -8.73
N GLN A 93 -9.60 16.77 -9.94
CA GLN A 93 -9.03 15.49 -10.39
C GLN A 93 -7.58 15.75 -10.86
N PHE A 94 -6.62 15.13 -10.18
CA PHE A 94 -5.20 15.11 -10.55
C PHE A 94 -4.90 13.96 -11.51
#